data_AF-A0A6G1DUL3-F1
#
_entry.id   AF-A0A6G1DUL3-F1
#
_cell.length_a   1.000
_cell.length_b   1.000
_cell.length_c   1.000
_cell.angle_alpha   90.00
_cell.angle_beta   90.00
_cell.angle_gamma   90.00
#
_symmetry.space_group_name_H-M   'P 1'
#
loop_
_entity.id
_entity.type
_entity.pdbx_description
1 polymer ?
#
loop_
_entity_poly.entity_id
_entity_poly.type
_entity_poly.pdbx_seq_one_letter_code
_entity_poly.pdbx_strand_id
1 'polypeptide(L)'
;MAAEEEPCCISHAFDRATRRNPARLAVIRAASSSGSYSERRFTCADLLAAVSSLSRRIAAELRSYISRHRDESPGCSDRPMEAAAAPRVVGVYASPSVEYIAAVLAVLRCGEAFLPLDPSWPEERIRWATSVSNASLVVSSGDSGAAHVFASCACSVIRIDDDFWQGFEDGNGGIGGDELVWPCECERPREFCYVMFTSGSTGKPKGVCGTEKGLLNRFSWMQRWKPLCSDDVLLFKTSVSFVDHLQEFLSAVLTCTTLVIPPLNDWRANPASLANLIKAYGISRLTLVPSLMEIILPTLEKNLSWGHNPLKMLIFSGEILSILLWKRVHKILSETTIVNLYGTTEVKKLTACVSYYVIPSLFH
;
A
#
# COMPACT_ATOMS: atom_id res chain seq x y z
N MET A 1 -28.87 -8.98 -5.07
CA MET A 1 -27.42 -8.87 -4.80
C MET A 1 -27.13 -9.71 -3.58
N ALA A 2 -26.39 -10.82 -3.73
CA ALA A 2 -25.94 -11.61 -2.58
C ALA A 2 -25.16 -10.70 -1.64
N ALA A 3 -25.42 -10.79 -0.34
CA ALA A 3 -24.61 -10.10 0.67
C ALA A 3 -23.18 -10.59 0.49
N GLU A 4 -22.28 -9.74 0.00
CA GLU A 4 -20.87 -10.07 0.00
C GLU A 4 -20.42 -10.23 1.44
N GLU A 5 -19.95 -11.43 1.79
CA GLU A 5 -19.39 -11.71 3.11
C GLU A 5 -18.29 -10.69 3.41
N GLU A 6 -18.37 -10.12 4.62
CA GLU A 6 -17.37 -9.18 5.11
C GLU A 6 -15.97 -9.85 5.06
N PRO A 7 -14.93 -9.16 4.57
CA PRO A 7 -13.63 -9.77 4.37
C PRO A 7 -13.01 -10.23 5.70
N CYS A 8 -12.62 -11.51 5.80
CA CYS A 8 -12.00 -12.07 7.01
C CYS A 8 -10.58 -11.52 7.25
N CYS A 9 -9.80 -11.32 6.18
CA CYS A 9 -8.45 -10.73 6.18
C CYS A 9 -8.13 -10.16 4.79
N ILE A 10 -7.13 -9.28 4.70
CA ILE A 10 -6.72 -8.58 3.47
C ILE A 10 -6.27 -9.58 2.41
N SER A 11 -5.41 -10.54 2.76
CA SER A 11 -4.85 -11.50 1.80
C SER A 11 -5.91 -12.42 1.20
N HIS A 12 -6.87 -12.87 2.00
CA HIS A 12 -7.99 -13.68 1.50
C HIS A 12 -8.98 -12.83 0.67
N ALA A 13 -9.23 -11.58 1.07
CA ALA A 13 -10.05 -10.67 0.27
C ALA A 13 -9.41 -10.38 -1.10
N PHE A 14 -8.10 -10.17 -1.15
CA PHE A 14 -7.33 -10.01 -2.38
C PHE A 14 -7.37 -11.25 -3.27
N ASP A 15 -7.16 -12.44 -2.70
CA ASP A 15 -7.24 -13.72 -3.44
C ASP A 15 -8.65 -13.91 -4.04
N ARG A 16 -9.72 -13.71 -3.26
CA ARG A 16 -11.11 -13.78 -3.74
C ARG A 16 -11.40 -12.77 -4.86
N ALA A 17 -10.97 -11.52 -4.71
CA ALA A 17 -11.16 -10.49 -5.72
C ALA A 17 -10.46 -10.89 -7.03
N THR A 18 -9.21 -11.34 -6.93
CA THR A 18 -8.40 -11.77 -8.08
C THR A 18 -8.99 -12.98 -8.79
N ARG A 19 -9.43 -14.01 -8.06
CA ARG A 19 -10.01 -15.22 -8.68
C ARG A 19 -11.31 -14.93 -9.44
N ARG A 20 -12.07 -13.91 -9.02
CA ARG A 20 -13.26 -13.47 -9.77
C ARG A 20 -12.90 -12.79 -11.09
N ASN A 21 -11.74 -12.13 -11.17
CA ASN A 21 -11.34 -11.33 -12.33
C ASN A 21 -9.83 -11.46 -12.65
N PRO A 22 -9.33 -12.67 -12.97
CA PRO A 22 -7.88 -12.91 -13.05
C PRO A 22 -7.20 -12.13 -14.19
N ALA A 23 -7.85 -12.02 -15.35
CA ALA A 23 -7.31 -11.32 -16.52
C ALA A 23 -7.48 -9.80 -16.46
N ARG A 24 -8.12 -9.27 -15.41
CA ARG A 24 -8.37 -7.84 -15.27
C ARG A 24 -7.07 -7.11 -15.01
N LEU A 25 -6.89 -5.97 -15.68
CA LEU A 25 -5.72 -5.12 -15.48
C LEU A 25 -5.70 -4.59 -14.05
N ALA A 26 -4.65 -4.92 -13.30
CA ALA A 26 -4.49 -4.54 -11.90
C ALA A 26 -3.58 -3.33 -11.75
N VAL A 27 -2.39 -3.37 -12.34
CA VAL A 27 -1.35 -2.35 -12.15
C VAL A 27 -0.76 -1.93 -13.48
N ILE A 28 -0.62 -0.62 -13.67
CA ILE A 28 0.15 0.00 -14.74
C ILE A 28 1.35 0.70 -14.12
N ARG A 29 2.56 0.24 -14.46
CA ARG A 29 3.77 1.01 -14.23
C ARG A 29 3.91 2.00 -15.38
N ALA A 30 3.66 3.27 -15.08
CA ALA A 30 3.68 4.32 -16.08
C ALA A 30 5.09 4.52 -16.68
N ALA A 31 5.15 4.86 -17.97
CA ALA A 31 6.40 5.18 -18.65
C ALA A 31 7.03 6.46 -18.08
N SER A 32 8.38 6.53 -18.08
CA SER A 32 9.09 7.77 -17.73
C SER A 32 9.05 8.78 -18.88
N SER A 33 8.95 10.07 -18.54
CA SER A 33 9.06 11.15 -19.52
C SER A 33 10.44 11.24 -20.18
N SER A 34 11.46 10.59 -19.59
CA SER A 34 12.84 10.56 -20.09
C SER A 34 13.11 9.48 -21.14
N GLY A 35 12.13 8.63 -21.46
CA GLY A 35 12.22 7.63 -22.53
C GLY A 35 12.95 6.32 -22.18
N SER A 36 13.49 6.17 -20.96
CA SER A 36 14.27 4.96 -20.60
C SER A 36 13.43 3.78 -20.08
N TYR A 37 12.13 3.97 -19.80
CA TYR A 37 11.25 2.91 -19.29
C TYR A 37 9.95 2.86 -20.08
N SER A 38 9.66 1.70 -20.67
CA SER A 38 8.36 1.42 -21.29
C SER A 38 7.29 1.19 -20.22
N GLU A 39 6.04 1.54 -20.54
CA GLU A 39 4.90 1.17 -19.73
C GLU A 39 4.85 -0.35 -19.55
N ARG A 40 4.61 -0.83 -18.32
CA ARG A 40 4.37 -2.26 -18.05
C ARG A 40 3.00 -2.44 -17.41
N ARG A 41 2.29 -3.48 -17.82
CA ARG A 41 0.93 -3.80 -17.38
C ARG A 41 0.93 -5.16 -16.71
N PHE A 42 0.29 -5.24 -15.56
CA PHE A 42 0.15 -6.46 -14.76
C PHE A 42 -1.33 -6.72 -14.50
N THR A 43 -1.77 -7.93 -14.76
CA THR A 43 -3.11 -8.41 -14.45
C THR A 43 -3.25 -8.77 -12.96
N CYS A 44 -4.47 -9.02 -12.50
CA CYS A 44 -4.68 -9.53 -11.15
C CYS A 44 -4.00 -10.89 -10.96
N ALA A 45 -4.03 -11.77 -11.98
CA ALA A 45 -3.37 -13.06 -11.96
C ALA A 45 -1.85 -12.94 -11.78
N ASP A 46 -1.20 -12.02 -12.50
CA ASP A 46 0.24 -11.77 -12.36
C ASP A 46 0.59 -11.37 -10.92
N LEU A 47 -0.18 -10.44 -10.36
CA LEU A 47 0.02 -9.97 -8.98
C LEU A 47 -0.21 -11.10 -7.96
N LEU A 48 -1.23 -11.94 -8.13
CA LEU A 48 -1.49 -13.06 -7.24
C LEU A 48 -0.40 -14.14 -7.33
N ALA A 49 0.13 -14.40 -8.53
CA ALA A 49 1.23 -15.34 -8.73
C ALA A 49 2.50 -14.86 -7.99
N ALA A 50 2.83 -13.58 -8.14
CA ALA A 50 3.90 -12.91 -7.40
C ALA A 50 3.72 -13.01 -5.88
N VAL A 51 2.55 -12.64 -5.36
CA VAL A 51 2.25 -12.73 -3.92
C VAL A 51 2.38 -14.17 -3.41
N SER A 52 1.89 -15.14 -4.17
CA SER A 52 1.98 -16.56 -3.81
C SER A 52 3.44 -17.04 -3.76
N SER A 53 4.24 -16.74 -4.78
CA SER A 53 5.65 -17.09 -4.83
C SER A 53 6.44 -16.45 -3.69
N LEU A 54 6.27 -15.15 -3.49
CA LEU A 54 6.98 -14.40 -2.45
C LEU A 54 6.58 -14.82 -1.04
N SER A 55 5.29 -15.12 -0.80
CA SER A 55 4.84 -15.61 0.51
C SER A 55 5.49 -16.94 0.90
N ARG A 56 5.74 -17.85 -0.06
CA ARG A 56 6.46 -19.10 0.20
C ARG A 56 7.92 -18.86 0.55
N ARG A 57 8.59 -17.95 -0.16
CA ARG A 57 9.98 -17.54 0.12
C ARG A 57 10.10 -16.90 1.50
N ILE A 58 9.20 -15.97 1.83
CA ILE A 58 9.14 -15.33 3.16
C ILE A 58 8.91 -16.38 4.25
N ALA A 59 7.91 -17.26 4.10
CA ALA A 59 7.62 -18.29 5.09
C ALA A 59 8.79 -19.27 5.29
N ALA A 60 9.48 -19.66 4.22
CA ALA A 60 10.66 -20.53 4.30
C ALA A 60 11.81 -19.85 5.07
N GLU A 61 12.14 -18.60 4.75
CA GLU A 61 13.18 -17.83 5.45
C GLU A 61 12.85 -17.62 6.92
N LEU A 62 11.59 -17.30 7.22
CA LEU A 62 11.11 -17.11 8.58
C LEU A 62 11.15 -18.41 9.41
N ARG A 63 10.93 -19.58 8.81
CA ARG A 63 11.13 -20.89 9.48
C ARG A 63 12.60 -21.18 9.72
N SER A 64 13.47 -20.91 8.74
CA SER A 64 14.92 -21.04 8.88
C SER A 64 15.47 -20.13 9.98
N TYR A 65 14.98 -18.89 10.07
CA TYR A 65 15.32 -17.95 11.13
C TYR A 65 14.99 -18.52 12.52
N ILE A 66 13.80 -19.11 12.72
CA ILE A 66 13.44 -19.75 14.00
C ILE A 66 14.40 -20.90 14.32
N SER A 67 14.71 -21.76 13.35
CA SER A 67 15.60 -22.90 13.58
C SER A 67 16.97 -22.46 14.06
N ARG A 68 17.52 -21.38 13.49
CA ARG A 68 18.83 -20.82 13.87
C ARG A 68 18.87 -20.22 15.27
N HIS A 69 17.74 -19.67 15.74
CA HIS A 69 17.66 -18.98 17.04
C HIS A 69 17.03 -19.84 18.15
N ARG A 70 16.48 -21.02 17.85
CA ARG A 70 15.98 -21.98 18.85
C ARG A 70 17.10 -22.71 19.60
N ASP A 71 18.27 -22.89 18.99
CA ASP A 71 19.41 -23.56 19.62
C ASP A 71 20.10 -22.71 20.73
N GLU A 72 19.67 -21.47 20.96
CA GLU A 72 20.24 -20.58 21.98
C GLU A 72 19.38 -20.42 23.25
N SER A 73 18.25 -21.12 23.40
CA SER A 73 17.42 -21.01 24.62
C SER A 73 16.66 -22.30 24.97
N PRO A 74 17.19 -23.16 25.86
CA PRO A 74 16.43 -24.27 26.41
C PRO A 74 15.49 -23.75 27.50
N GLY A 75 14.19 -23.71 27.19
CA GLY A 75 13.14 -23.62 28.21
C GLY A 75 12.22 -22.42 28.08
N CYS A 76 11.07 -22.62 27.42
CA CYS A 76 9.84 -22.07 27.95
C CYS A 76 8.69 -22.98 27.57
N SER A 77 8.17 -23.65 28.60
CA SER A 77 7.06 -24.57 28.60
C SER A 77 5.73 -23.89 28.25
N ASP A 78 4.81 -24.73 27.76
CA ASP A 78 3.39 -24.52 27.56
C ASP A 78 2.77 -23.45 28.48
N ARG A 79 2.28 -22.36 27.89
CA ARG A 79 1.29 -21.48 28.53
C ARG A 79 -0.09 -21.72 27.87
N PRO A 80 -1.16 -21.80 28.66
CA PRO A 80 -2.51 -21.99 28.16
C PRO A 80 -3.01 -20.79 27.33
N MET A 81 -3.98 -21.12 26.49
CA MET A 81 -4.41 -20.54 25.23
C MET A 81 -5.53 -19.51 25.41
N GLU A 82 -5.35 -18.28 24.87
CA GLU A 82 -6.41 -17.31 24.48
C GLU A 82 -5.85 -15.93 24.02
N ALA A 83 -4.57 -15.64 24.22
CA ALA A 83 -3.98 -14.37 23.76
C ALA A 83 -3.66 -14.37 22.24
N ALA A 84 -3.96 -13.25 21.58
CA ALA A 84 -3.51 -12.99 20.20
C ALA A 84 -2.00 -13.20 20.08
N ALA A 85 -1.56 -13.79 18.95
CA ALA A 85 -0.13 -13.95 18.71
C ALA A 85 0.45 -12.62 18.21
N ALA A 86 1.56 -12.18 18.83
CA ALA A 86 2.35 -11.08 18.30
C ALA A 86 2.99 -11.54 16.98
N PRO A 87 2.66 -10.92 15.83
CA PRO A 87 3.30 -11.27 14.56
C PRO A 87 4.76 -10.84 14.58
N ARG A 88 5.58 -11.50 13.77
CA ARG A 88 6.92 -11.03 13.46
C ARG A 88 6.82 -9.82 12.55
N VAL A 89 7.81 -8.94 12.67
CA VAL A 89 7.92 -7.76 11.82
C VAL A 89 8.83 -8.08 10.63
N VAL A 90 8.32 -7.84 9.42
CA VAL A 90 9.06 -7.96 8.16
C VAL A 90 9.19 -6.57 7.53
N GLY A 91 10.42 -6.08 7.37
CA GLY A 91 10.68 -4.83 6.67
C GLY A 91 10.36 -4.95 5.18
N VAL A 92 9.70 -3.96 4.60
CA VAL A 92 9.50 -3.83 3.14
C VAL A 92 10.26 -2.60 2.70
N TYR A 93 11.46 -2.82 2.17
CA TYR A 93 12.41 -1.79 1.75
C TYR A 93 12.27 -1.51 0.26
N ALA A 94 11.31 -0.65 -0.06
CA ALA A 94 10.97 -0.32 -1.43
C ALA A 94 10.19 1.00 -1.50
N SER A 95 10.35 1.68 -2.63
CA SER A 95 9.49 2.80 -3.01
C SER A 95 8.14 2.30 -3.55
N PRO A 96 7.12 3.17 -3.73
CA PRO A 96 5.88 2.78 -4.40
C PRO A 96 6.13 2.09 -5.75
N SER A 97 5.83 0.79 -5.81
CA SER A 97 6.05 -0.05 -6.97
C SER A 97 5.12 -1.28 -6.90
N VAL A 98 5.06 -2.06 -7.99
CA VAL A 98 4.30 -3.32 -8.00
C VAL A 98 4.94 -4.36 -7.07
N GLU A 99 6.26 -4.35 -6.96
CA GLU A 99 7.03 -5.19 -6.02
C GLU A 99 6.71 -4.83 -4.56
N TYR A 100 6.56 -3.54 -4.24
CA TYR A 100 6.12 -3.11 -2.91
C TYR A 100 4.73 -3.68 -2.57
N ILE A 101 3.78 -3.61 -3.50
CA ILE A 101 2.43 -4.18 -3.31
C ILE A 101 2.52 -5.69 -3.09
N ALA A 102 3.26 -6.40 -3.93
CA ALA A 102 3.46 -7.84 -3.82
C ALA A 102 4.11 -8.23 -2.49
N ALA A 103 5.12 -7.48 -2.04
CA ALA A 103 5.80 -7.68 -0.76
C ALA A 103 4.85 -7.51 0.43
N VAL A 104 4.08 -6.42 0.47
CA VAL A 104 3.12 -6.18 1.56
C VAL A 104 2.06 -7.29 1.61
N LEU A 105 1.45 -7.63 0.47
CA LEU A 105 0.44 -8.69 0.42
C LEU A 105 1.00 -10.08 0.77
N ALA A 106 2.25 -10.36 0.41
CA ALA A 106 2.94 -11.60 0.76
C ALA A 106 3.24 -11.70 2.25
N VAL A 107 3.75 -10.63 2.88
CA VAL A 107 3.95 -10.57 4.34
C VAL A 107 2.62 -10.78 5.07
N LEU A 108 1.56 -10.09 4.62
CA LEU A 108 0.23 -10.25 5.20
C LEU A 108 -0.30 -11.67 5.03
N ARG A 109 -0.01 -12.34 3.89
CA ARG A 109 -0.41 -13.73 3.64
C ARG A 109 0.29 -14.70 4.57
N CYS A 110 1.52 -14.42 4.97
CA CYS A 110 2.26 -15.22 5.97
C CYS A 110 1.73 -15.04 7.41
N GLY A 111 0.73 -14.19 7.64
CA GLY A 111 0.25 -13.88 8.98
C GLY A 111 1.11 -12.86 9.74
N GLU A 112 2.11 -12.28 9.08
CA GLU A 112 3.09 -11.39 9.71
C GLU A 112 2.72 -9.90 9.55
N ALA A 113 3.47 -9.02 10.22
CA ALA A 113 3.29 -7.58 10.14
C ALA A 113 4.38 -6.94 9.27
N PHE A 114 4.00 -6.05 8.36
CA PHE A 114 4.97 -5.35 7.53
C PHE A 114 5.42 -4.02 8.16
N LEU A 115 6.69 -3.67 7.97
CA LEU A 115 7.26 -2.37 8.31
C LEU A 115 7.70 -1.68 7.01
N PRO A 116 7.02 -0.63 6.53
CA PRO A 116 7.47 0.11 5.36
C PRO A 116 8.79 0.84 5.67
N LEU A 117 9.80 0.61 4.84
CA LEU A 117 11.10 1.26 4.91
C LEU A 117 11.31 2.02 3.60
N ASP A 118 11.21 3.35 3.67
CA ASP A 118 11.35 4.21 2.48
C ASP A 118 12.84 4.34 2.12
N PRO A 119 13.26 3.97 0.89
CA PRO A 119 14.66 4.11 0.46
C PRO A 119 15.19 5.55 0.44
N SER A 120 14.31 6.56 0.46
CA SER A 120 14.73 7.97 0.57
C SER A 120 15.12 8.40 1.98
N TRP A 121 14.89 7.56 3.00
CA TRP A 121 15.34 7.86 4.36
C TRP A 121 16.86 7.74 4.50
N PRO A 122 17.47 8.50 5.44
CA PRO A 122 18.85 8.24 5.84
C PRO A 122 19.03 6.78 6.30
N GLU A 123 20.13 6.14 5.91
CA GLU A 123 20.41 4.74 6.23
C GLU A 123 20.39 4.46 7.74
N GLU A 124 20.88 5.41 8.54
CA GLU A 124 20.83 5.32 10.01
C GLU A 124 19.39 5.19 10.51
N ARG A 125 18.45 5.94 9.91
CA ARG A 125 17.02 5.85 10.24
C ARG A 125 16.43 4.49 9.85
N ILE A 126 16.83 3.94 8.71
CA ILE A 126 16.38 2.61 8.24
C ILE A 126 16.87 1.53 9.20
N ARG A 127 18.17 1.55 9.55
CA ARG A 127 18.77 0.61 10.52
C ARG A 127 18.14 0.74 11.90
N TRP A 128 17.92 1.97 12.37
CA TRP A 128 17.23 2.23 13.63
C TRP A 128 15.80 1.67 13.64
N ALA A 129 15.01 1.92 12.59
CA ALA A 129 13.63 1.44 12.50
C ALA A 129 13.55 -0.09 12.48
N THR A 130 14.48 -0.72 11.75
CA THR A 130 14.61 -2.18 11.64
C THR A 130 14.97 -2.79 13.00
N SER A 131 15.92 -2.18 13.71
CA SER A 131 16.38 -2.63 15.03
C SER A 131 15.30 -2.46 16.10
N VAL A 132 14.70 -1.27 16.23
CA VAL A 132 13.66 -0.99 17.26
C VAL A 132 12.41 -1.83 17.05
N SER A 133 12.09 -2.20 15.80
CA SER A 133 10.95 -3.07 15.50
C SER A 133 11.26 -4.55 15.64
N ASN A 134 12.50 -4.92 15.96
CA ASN A 134 12.99 -6.30 15.96
C ASN A 134 12.61 -7.06 14.67
N ALA A 135 12.83 -6.42 13.52
CA ALA A 135 12.45 -7.01 12.24
C ALA A 135 13.27 -8.29 12.00
N SER A 136 12.59 -9.41 11.77
CA SER A 136 13.24 -10.72 11.57
C SER A 136 13.76 -10.90 10.14
N LEU A 137 13.14 -10.20 9.20
CA LEU A 137 13.39 -10.29 7.76
C LEU A 137 13.16 -8.92 7.12
N VAL A 138 13.89 -8.64 6.03
CA VAL A 138 13.63 -7.52 5.12
C VAL A 138 13.41 -8.06 3.72
N VAL A 139 12.36 -7.58 3.05
CA VAL A 139 12.12 -7.77 1.62
C VAL A 139 12.48 -6.46 0.91
N SER A 140 13.42 -6.51 -0.02
CA SER A 140 13.87 -5.35 -0.79
C SER A 140 13.59 -5.53 -2.28
N SER A 141 13.23 -4.47 -2.99
CA SER A 141 13.08 -4.48 -4.45
C SER A 141 14.07 -3.55 -5.13
N GLY A 142 14.54 -3.94 -6.31
CA GLY A 142 15.38 -3.11 -7.18
C GLY A 142 16.79 -2.85 -6.63
N ASP A 143 17.50 -1.90 -7.25
CA ASP A 143 18.84 -1.49 -6.82
C ASP A 143 18.77 -0.43 -5.71
N SER A 144 18.17 -0.80 -4.58
CA SER A 144 17.98 0.08 -3.43
C SER A 144 19.21 0.14 -2.51
N GLY A 145 20.33 -0.48 -2.87
CA GLY A 145 21.49 -0.58 -1.98
C GLY A 145 21.26 -1.43 -0.73
N ALA A 146 20.19 -2.23 -0.69
CA ALA A 146 19.79 -3.03 0.48
C ALA A 146 20.93 -3.88 1.06
N ALA A 147 21.79 -4.46 0.21
CA ALA A 147 22.94 -5.24 0.63
C ALA A 147 23.90 -4.43 1.52
N HIS A 148 24.09 -3.15 1.23
CA HIS A 148 24.91 -2.25 2.05
C HIS A 148 24.18 -1.83 3.33
N VAL A 149 22.94 -1.35 3.19
CA VAL A 149 22.14 -0.81 4.31
C VAL A 149 21.94 -1.83 5.43
N PHE A 150 21.71 -3.10 5.07
CA PHE A 150 21.42 -4.18 6.01
C PHE A 150 22.61 -5.11 6.28
N ALA A 151 23.81 -4.82 5.79
CA ALA A 151 25.01 -5.65 5.99
C ALA A 151 25.32 -5.92 7.47
N SER A 152 24.98 -4.97 8.35
CA SER A 152 25.21 -5.02 9.80
C SER A 152 23.96 -5.38 10.61
N CYS A 153 22.83 -5.66 9.95
CA CYS A 153 21.59 -6.03 10.61
C CYS A 153 21.52 -7.54 10.84
N ALA A 154 20.94 -7.97 11.97
CA ALA A 154 20.74 -9.38 12.27
C ALA A 154 19.62 -10.05 11.43
N CYS A 155 18.83 -9.25 10.70
CA CYS A 155 17.72 -9.73 9.88
C CYS A 155 18.21 -10.28 8.54
N SER A 156 17.55 -11.34 8.06
CA SER A 156 17.80 -11.85 6.69
C SER A 156 17.19 -10.90 5.64
N VAL A 157 17.74 -10.87 4.42
CA VAL A 157 17.25 -9.99 3.34
C VAL A 157 16.86 -10.82 2.12
N ILE A 158 15.60 -10.72 1.69
CA ILE A 158 15.10 -11.27 0.43
C ILE A 158 15.07 -10.16 -0.62
N ARG A 159 15.69 -10.42 -1.78
CA ARG A 159 15.60 -9.52 -2.95
C ARG A 159 14.49 -9.96 -3.90
N ILE A 160 13.72 -8.97 -4.35
CA ILE A 160 12.79 -9.07 -5.48
C ILE A 160 13.53 -8.50 -6.70
N ASP A 161 13.91 -9.39 -7.61
CA ASP A 161 14.61 -9.07 -8.85
C ASP A 161 13.63 -9.03 -10.03
N ASP A 162 14.01 -8.49 -11.19
CA ASP A 162 13.09 -8.32 -12.33
C ASP A 162 12.55 -9.66 -12.90
N ASP A 163 13.30 -10.75 -12.75
CA ASP A 163 12.89 -12.11 -13.12
C ASP A 163 11.79 -12.67 -12.22
N PHE A 164 11.49 -11.99 -11.11
CA PHE A 164 10.36 -12.29 -10.24
C PHE A 164 9.03 -12.32 -11.00
N TRP A 165 8.93 -11.59 -12.11
CA TRP A 165 7.75 -11.55 -12.97
C TRP A 165 7.79 -12.53 -14.16
N GLN A 166 8.96 -13.11 -14.46
CA GLN A 166 9.15 -14.00 -15.63
C GLN A 166 8.99 -15.48 -15.29
N GLY A 167 9.23 -15.89 -14.04
CA GLY A 167 9.16 -17.29 -13.60
C GLY A 167 7.75 -17.92 -13.54
N PHE A 168 6.77 -17.36 -14.25
CA PHE A 168 5.36 -17.77 -14.18
C PHE A 168 4.84 -18.48 -15.44
N GLU A 169 5.65 -18.57 -16.51
CA GLU A 169 5.27 -19.27 -17.75
C GLU A 169 5.50 -20.79 -17.67
N ASP A 170 6.33 -21.27 -16.76
CA ASP A 170 6.46 -22.70 -16.50
C ASP A 170 5.31 -23.17 -15.61
N GLY A 171 4.20 -23.55 -16.25
CA GLY A 171 3.03 -24.24 -15.67
C GLY A 171 3.34 -25.60 -15.03
N ASN A 172 4.57 -25.81 -14.53
CA ASN A 172 5.07 -27.01 -13.89
C ASN A 172 5.83 -26.74 -12.57
N GLY A 173 5.81 -25.50 -12.06
CA GLY A 173 6.21 -25.19 -10.68
C GLY A 173 5.15 -25.66 -9.68
N GLY A 174 5.08 -26.98 -9.47
CA GLY A 174 4.02 -27.74 -8.82
C GLY A 174 3.25 -27.07 -7.67
N ILE A 175 1.95 -27.35 -7.68
CA ILE A 175 0.98 -27.30 -6.58
C ILE A 175 1.41 -28.33 -5.50
N GLY A 176 2.59 -28.15 -4.92
CA GLY A 176 3.25 -29.15 -4.06
C GLY A 176 4.16 -28.58 -2.98
N GLY A 177 4.01 -27.29 -2.65
CA GLY A 177 4.61 -26.70 -1.46
C GLY A 177 3.51 -26.31 -0.48
N ASP A 178 3.60 -26.84 0.74
CA ASP A 178 2.75 -26.61 1.92
C ASP A 178 1.86 -25.36 1.76
N GLU A 179 0.57 -25.59 1.49
CA GLU A 179 -0.37 -24.50 1.27
C GLU A 179 -0.43 -23.67 2.56
N LEU A 180 -0.01 -22.41 2.46
CA LEU A 180 -0.02 -21.52 3.62
C LEU A 180 -1.47 -21.36 4.09
N VAL A 181 -1.73 -21.78 5.33
CA VAL A 181 -3.00 -21.53 6.02
C VAL A 181 -3.31 -20.04 6.00
N TRP A 182 -4.55 -19.69 5.68
CA TRP A 182 -4.92 -18.28 5.64
C TRP A 182 -4.84 -17.68 7.05
N PRO A 183 -4.38 -16.42 7.21
CA PRO A 183 -4.31 -15.79 8.54
C PRO A 183 -5.65 -15.77 9.29
N CYS A 184 -6.78 -15.79 8.56
CA CYS A 184 -8.11 -15.83 9.17
C CYS A 184 -8.61 -17.24 9.55
N GLU A 185 -7.90 -18.29 9.11
CA GLU A 185 -8.13 -19.68 9.52
C GLU A 185 -7.26 -20.07 10.73
N CYS A 186 -6.28 -19.23 11.09
CA CYS A 186 -5.48 -19.43 12.29
C CYS A 186 -6.34 -19.26 13.56
N GLU A 187 -6.20 -20.19 14.50
CA GLU A 187 -6.92 -20.15 15.80
C GLU A 187 -6.64 -18.88 16.62
N ARG A 188 -5.51 -18.19 16.35
CA ARG A 188 -5.12 -16.96 17.02
C ARG A 188 -4.94 -15.85 15.98
N PRO A 189 -5.83 -14.84 15.94
CA PRO A 189 -5.63 -13.70 15.07
C PRO A 189 -4.40 -12.90 15.50
N ARG A 190 -3.67 -12.33 14.53
CA ARG A 190 -2.53 -11.44 14.80
C ARG A 190 -2.97 -10.14 15.48
N GLU A 191 -2.18 -9.69 16.45
CA GLU A 191 -2.49 -8.46 17.20
C GLU A 191 -2.40 -7.18 16.34
N PHE A 192 -1.48 -7.15 15.36
CA PHE A 192 -1.29 -6.05 14.42
C PHE A 192 -0.86 -6.60 13.05
N CYS A 193 -0.83 -5.76 12.01
CA CYS A 193 -0.43 -6.17 10.66
C CYS A 193 0.54 -5.20 9.99
N TYR A 194 0.79 -4.04 10.61
CA TYR A 194 1.86 -3.14 10.21
C TYR A 194 2.41 -2.35 11.39
N VAL A 195 3.64 -1.86 11.23
CA VAL A 195 4.28 -0.91 12.14
C VAL A 195 4.70 0.31 11.34
N MET A 196 4.28 1.51 11.74
CA MET A 196 4.70 2.76 11.10
C MET A 196 5.32 3.71 12.11
N PHE A 197 6.40 4.39 11.73
CA PHE A 197 7.06 5.37 12.59
C PHE A 197 6.58 6.79 12.30
N THR A 198 5.99 7.45 13.29
CA THR A 198 5.62 8.87 13.23
C THR A 198 6.64 9.73 13.98
N SER A 199 6.77 11.01 13.62
CA SER A 199 7.51 12.00 14.41
C SER A 199 6.78 12.19 15.75
N GLY A 200 7.15 11.41 16.76
CA GLY A 200 6.53 11.50 18.08
C GLY A 200 6.67 12.90 18.68
N SER A 201 5.75 13.26 19.58
CA SER A 201 5.75 14.57 20.26
C SER A 201 7.02 14.84 21.09
N THR A 202 7.80 13.81 21.40
CA THR A 202 9.05 13.88 22.16
C THR A 202 10.30 13.97 21.27
N GLY A 203 10.14 14.11 19.95
CA GLY A 203 11.23 14.17 18.97
C GLY A 203 11.84 12.81 18.60
N LYS A 204 11.59 11.77 19.40
CA LYS A 204 11.93 10.37 19.05
C LYS A 204 10.78 9.76 18.24
N PRO A 205 11.03 9.13 17.09
CA PRO A 205 9.93 8.54 16.33
C PRO A 205 9.26 7.40 17.11
N LYS A 206 7.93 7.33 17.03
CA LYS A 206 7.11 6.34 17.75
C LYS A 206 6.59 5.30 16.77
N GLY A 207 6.78 4.02 17.09
CA GLY A 207 6.18 2.91 16.36
C GLY A 207 4.69 2.82 16.67
N VAL A 208 3.86 2.90 15.63
CA VAL A 208 2.42 2.72 15.70
C VAL A 208 2.06 1.38 15.07
N CYS A 209 1.54 0.47 15.89
CA CYS A 209 1.05 -0.83 15.44
C CYS A 209 -0.41 -0.70 14.97
N GLY A 210 -0.63 -0.91 13.67
CA GLY A 210 -1.97 -0.88 13.09
C GLY A 210 -2.57 -2.26 12.89
N THR A 211 -3.89 -2.34 13.07
CA THR A 211 -4.62 -3.61 13.02
C THR A 211 -5.22 -3.85 11.63
N GLU A 212 -5.29 -5.10 11.23
CA GLU A 212 -5.93 -5.49 9.97
C GLU A 212 -7.42 -5.15 9.98
N LYS A 213 -8.10 -5.38 11.11
CA LYS A 213 -9.48 -4.96 11.33
C LYS A 213 -9.67 -3.46 11.15
N GLY A 214 -8.71 -2.65 11.62
CA GLY A 214 -8.72 -1.20 11.40
C GLY A 214 -8.67 -0.83 9.92
N LEU A 215 -7.76 -1.44 9.15
CA LEU A 215 -7.63 -1.22 7.72
C LEU A 215 -8.88 -1.64 6.95
N LEU A 216 -9.37 -2.86 7.20
CA LEU A 216 -10.57 -3.39 6.55
C LEU A 216 -11.81 -2.55 6.89
N ASN A 217 -11.94 -2.07 8.13
CA ASN A 217 -13.02 -1.16 8.51
C ASN A 217 -12.97 0.15 7.70
N ARG A 218 -11.79 0.78 7.59
CA ARG A 218 -11.61 2.01 6.82
C ARG A 218 -11.91 1.81 5.34
N PHE A 219 -11.39 0.74 4.75
CA PHE A 219 -11.64 0.38 3.36
C PHE A 219 -13.14 0.12 3.11
N SER A 220 -13.76 -0.73 3.94
CA SER A 220 -15.18 -1.08 3.81
C SER A 220 -16.09 0.14 3.98
N TRP A 221 -15.73 1.08 4.86
CA TRP A 221 -16.43 2.35 5.00
C TRP A 221 -16.35 3.18 3.70
N MET A 222 -15.16 3.36 3.12
CA MET A 222 -14.99 4.05 1.83
C MET A 222 -15.78 3.37 0.71
N GLN A 223 -15.72 2.04 0.64
CA GLN A 223 -16.39 1.25 -0.38
C GLN A 223 -17.92 1.31 -0.24
N ARG A 224 -18.48 1.32 0.98
CA ARG A 224 -19.93 1.50 1.20
C ARG A 224 -20.39 2.92 0.85
N TRP A 225 -19.58 3.93 1.17
CA TRP A 225 -19.95 5.32 0.93
C TRP A 225 -19.83 5.71 -0.55
N LYS A 226 -18.71 5.38 -1.19
CA LYS A 226 -18.41 5.67 -2.59
C LYS A 226 -17.71 4.48 -3.24
N PRO A 227 -18.48 3.46 -3.67
CA PRO A 227 -17.94 2.24 -4.27
C PRO A 227 -17.04 2.54 -5.45
N LEU A 228 -15.90 1.84 -5.56
CA LEU A 228 -15.12 1.82 -6.80
C LEU A 228 -15.90 1.14 -7.92
N CYS A 229 -15.85 1.71 -9.11
CA CYS A 229 -16.41 1.13 -10.33
C CYS A 229 -15.33 0.46 -11.18
N SER A 230 -15.76 -0.34 -12.17
CA SER A 230 -14.84 -1.00 -13.11
C SER A 230 -13.98 -0.02 -13.90
N ASP A 231 -14.47 1.19 -14.12
CA ASP A 231 -13.82 2.20 -14.97
C ASP A 231 -13.13 3.27 -14.12
N ASP A 232 -12.94 2.99 -12.82
CA ASP A 232 -12.10 3.82 -11.98
C ASP A 232 -10.62 3.50 -12.19
N VAL A 233 -9.80 4.54 -12.12
CA VAL A 233 -8.35 4.45 -12.21
C VAL A 233 -7.76 5.20 -11.03
N LEU A 234 -7.04 4.48 -10.18
CA LEU A 234 -6.39 5.03 -8.99
C LEU A 234 -4.93 5.33 -9.28
N LEU A 235 -4.31 6.16 -8.44
CA LEU A 235 -2.88 6.45 -8.47
C LEU A 235 -2.24 6.06 -7.15
N PHE A 236 -1.20 5.22 -7.19
CA PHE A 236 -0.35 4.91 -6.04
C PHE A 236 0.96 5.69 -6.15
N LYS A 237 1.03 6.80 -5.41
CA LYS A 237 2.18 7.73 -5.44
C LYS A 237 2.68 8.10 -4.05
N THR A 238 1.80 8.00 -3.04
CA THR A 238 2.07 8.51 -1.71
C THR A 238 3.24 7.74 -1.10
N SER A 239 4.15 8.46 -0.42
CA SER A 239 5.30 7.81 0.24
C SER A 239 4.79 6.74 1.21
N VAL A 240 5.49 5.61 1.21
CA VAL A 240 5.21 4.46 2.08
C VAL A 240 5.33 4.81 3.58
N SER A 241 5.93 5.96 3.88
CA SER A 241 6.01 6.57 5.22
C SER A 241 4.66 7.02 5.78
N PHE A 242 3.65 7.22 4.93
CA PHE A 242 2.34 7.76 5.33
C PHE A 242 1.23 6.72 5.14
N VAL A 243 0.28 6.64 6.07
CA VAL A 243 -0.82 5.65 6.05
C VAL A 243 -1.69 5.71 4.79
N ASP A 244 -1.83 6.86 4.14
CA ASP A 244 -2.67 7.01 2.95
C ASP A 244 -2.22 6.16 1.76
N HIS A 245 -0.93 5.80 1.72
CA HIS A 245 -0.40 4.88 0.72
C HIS A 245 -1.13 3.53 0.76
N LEU A 246 -1.52 3.06 1.96
CA LEU A 246 -2.29 1.82 2.13
C LEU A 246 -3.68 1.96 1.52
N GLN A 247 -4.35 3.10 1.70
CA GLN A 247 -5.64 3.33 1.07
C GLN A 247 -5.53 3.33 -0.46
N GLU A 248 -4.48 3.94 -1.02
CA GLU A 248 -4.28 4.02 -2.48
C GLU A 248 -4.24 2.61 -3.11
N PHE A 249 -3.28 1.76 -2.71
CA PHE A 249 -3.14 0.47 -3.37
C PHE A 249 -4.13 -0.59 -2.85
N LEU A 250 -4.47 -0.61 -1.54
CA LEU A 250 -5.42 -1.62 -1.03
C LEU A 250 -6.79 -1.45 -1.66
N SER A 251 -7.22 -0.21 -1.93
CA SER A 251 -8.49 0.00 -2.60
C SER A 251 -8.53 -0.65 -3.97
N ALA A 252 -7.46 -0.50 -4.75
CA ALA A 252 -7.36 -1.08 -6.08
C ALA A 252 -7.28 -2.62 -6.06
N VAL A 253 -6.41 -3.20 -5.22
CA VAL A 253 -6.21 -4.66 -5.23
C VAL A 253 -7.41 -5.41 -4.66
N LEU A 254 -8.11 -4.85 -3.68
CA LEU A 254 -9.28 -5.50 -3.07
C LEU A 254 -10.55 -5.43 -3.95
N THR A 255 -10.59 -4.54 -4.93
CA THR A 255 -11.70 -4.43 -5.90
C THR A 255 -11.29 -4.76 -7.33
N CYS A 256 -10.05 -5.21 -7.54
CA CYS A 256 -9.43 -5.38 -8.86
C CYS A 256 -9.55 -4.12 -9.75
N THR A 257 -9.56 -2.92 -9.18
CA THR A 257 -9.61 -1.66 -9.93
C THR A 257 -8.20 -1.30 -10.43
N THR A 258 -8.09 -0.66 -11.59
CA THR A 258 -6.80 -0.31 -12.19
C THR A 258 -6.05 0.67 -11.29
N LEU A 259 -4.80 0.35 -10.97
CA LEU A 259 -3.86 1.19 -10.23
C LEU A 259 -2.71 1.63 -11.11
N VAL A 260 -2.47 2.93 -11.19
CA VAL A 260 -1.31 3.48 -11.90
C VAL A 260 -0.22 3.83 -10.89
N ILE A 261 1.02 3.45 -11.18
CA ILE A 261 2.20 3.80 -10.40
C ILE A 261 3.07 4.71 -11.25
N PRO A 262 3.27 5.99 -10.85
CA PRO A 262 4.10 6.91 -11.61
C PRO A 262 5.60 6.63 -11.38
N PRO A 263 6.47 6.95 -12.34
CA PRO A 263 7.92 6.93 -12.13
C PRO A 263 8.28 7.88 -10.98
N LEU A 264 9.04 7.38 -10.00
CA LEU A 264 9.32 8.12 -8.77
C LEU A 264 10.01 9.48 -9.00
N ASN A 265 10.95 9.52 -9.94
CA ASN A 265 11.82 10.68 -10.14
C ASN A 265 11.12 11.82 -10.89
N ASP A 266 10.15 11.50 -11.75
CA ASP A 266 9.59 12.47 -12.68
C ASP A 266 8.63 13.44 -11.96
N TRP A 267 7.63 12.91 -11.26
CA TRP A 267 6.61 13.75 -10.64
C TRP A 267 7.07 14.39 -9.33
N ARG A 268 8.03 13.81 -8.62
CA ARG A 268 8.58 14.42 -7.39
C ARG A 268 9.50 15.59 -7.70
N ALA A 269 10.30 15.48 -8.77
CA ALA A 269 11.16 16.59 -9.22
C ALA A 269 10.34 17.70 -9.89
N ASN A 270 9.25 17.35 -10.59
CA ASN A 270 8.33 18.30 -11.20
C ASN A 270 6.87 17.96 -10.84
N PRO A 271 6.37 18.45 -9.68
CA PRO A 271 5.01 18.14 -9.23
C PRO A 271 3.93 18.51 -10.24
N ALA A 272 4.13 19.55 -11.05
CA ALA A 272 3.17 19.95 -12.09
C ALA A 272 2.93 18.84 -13.14
N SER A 273 3.90 17.95 -13.37
CA SER A 273 3.76 16.80 -14.27
C SER A 273 2.70 15.79 -13.79
N LEU A 274 2.32 15.81 -12.51
CA LEU A 274 1.22 15.00 -11.98
C LEU A 274 -0.10 15.31 -12.69
N ALA A 275 -0.36 16.57 -13.06
CA ALA A 275 -1.54 16.93 -13.86
C ALA A 275 -1.53 16.29 -15.26
N ASN A 276 -0.35 16.06 -15.84
CA ASN A 276 -0.22 15.35 -17.12
C ASN A 276 -0.44 13.86 -16.95
N LEU A 277 0.03 13.25 -15.85
CA LEU A 277 -0.25 11.86 -15.51
C LEU A 277 -1.75 11.61 -15.30
N ILE A 278 -2.43 12.53 -14.60
CA ILE A 278 -3.89 12.48 -14.41
C ILE A 278 -4.60 12.40 -15.76
N LYS A 279 -4.22 13.26 -16.71
CA LYS A 279 -4.77 13.28 -18.07
C LYS A 279 -4.40 12.03 -18.87
N ALA A 280 -3.13 11.64 -18.86
CA ALA A 280 -2.60 10.57 -19.71
C ALA A 280 -3.17 9.20 -19.36
N TYR A 281 -3.35 8.91 -18.07
CA TYR A 281 -3.85 7.63 -17.58
C TYR A 281 -5.32 7.67 -17.16
N GLY A 282 -6.01 8.81 -17.31
CA GLY A 282 -7.41 8.96 -16.94
C GLY A 282 -7.67 8.71 -15.45
N ILE A 283 -6.78 9.21 -14.57
CA ILE A 283 -6.89 9.02 -13.12
C ILE A 283 -8.23 9.57 -12.64
N SER A 284 -9.07 8.70 -12.08
CA SER A 284 -10.42 9.06 -11.64
C SER A 284 -10.54 9.31 -10.15
N ARG A 285 -9.63 8.74 -9.35
CA ARG A 285 -9.59 8.95 -7.90
C ARG A 285 -8.17 9.26 -7.46
N LEU A 286 -8.04 10.34 -6.71
CA LEU A 286 -6.74 10.85 -6.29
C LEU A 286 -6.76 11.33 -4.85
N THR A 287 -5.75 10.91 -4.08
CA THR A 287 -5.47 11.43 -2.74
C THR A 287 -4.25 12.35 -2.80
N LEU A 288 -4.31 13.52 -2.18
CA LEU A 288 -3.15 14.40 -2.00
C LEU A 288 -3.28 15.32 -0.78
N VAL A 289 -2.15 15.91 -0.41
CA VAL A 289 -2.11 17.02 0.54
C VAL A 289 -2.53 18.33 -0.14
N PRO A 290 -3.28 19.23 0.54
CA PRO A 290 -3.63 20.56 0.04
C PRO A 290 -2.49 21.33 -0.63
N SER A 291 -1.29 21.36 -0.04
CA SER A 291 -0.11 22.05 -0.58
C SER A 291 0.29 21.56 -1.98
N LEU A 292 0.22 20.25 -2.22
CA LEU A 292 0.48 19.66 -3.53
C LEU A 292 -0.60 20.08 -4.54
N MET A 293 -1.85 20.28 -4.11
CA MET A 293 -2.92 20.76 -5.00
C MET A 293 -2.61 22.13 -5.54
N GLU A 294 -2.14 23.05 -4.68
CA GLU A 294 -1.82 24.41 -5.09
C GLU A 294 -0.78 24.42 -6.22
N ILE A 295 0.21 23.52 -6.15
CA ILE A 295 1.26 23.40 -7.15
C ILE A 295 0.70 22.86 -8.47
N ILE A 296 -0.17 21.86 -8.45
CA ILE A 296 -0.64 21.19 -9.68
C ILE A 296 -1.84 21.90 -10.33
N LEU A 297 -2.63 22.67 -9.56
CA LEU A 297 -3.90 23.24 -10.00
C LEU A 297 -3.79 24.09 -11.30
N PRO A 298 -2.77 24.96 -11.49
CA PRO A 298 -2.66 25.72 -12.74
C PRO A 298 -2.47 24.84 -13.99
N THR A 299 -1.68 23.76 -13.85
CA THR A 299 -1.46 22.81 -14.96
C THR A 299 -2.70 21.95 -15.18
N LEU A 300 -3.40 21.58 -14.10
CA LEU A 300 -4.65 20.85 -14.18
C LEU A 300 -5.74 21.66 -14.90
N GLU A 301 -5.93 22.93 -14.54
CA GLU A 301 -6.86 23.85 -15.21
C GLU A 301 -6.58 23.97 -16.72
N LYS A 302 -5.30 24.11 -17.09
CA LYS A 302 -4.88 24.13 -18.49
C LYS A 302 -5.20 22.81 -19.21
N ASN A 303 -5.01 21.66 -18.55
CA ASN A 303 -5.28 20.35 -19.13
C ASN A 303 -6.78 20.10 -19.33
N LEU A 304 -7.62 20.58 -18.41
CA LEU A 304 -9.08 20.46 -18.44
C LEU A 304 -9.75 21.38 -19.46
N SER A 305 -9.11 22.51 -19.81
CA SER A 305 -9.60 23.45 -20.83
C SER A 305 -9.85 22.79 -22.20
N TRP A 306 -9.34 21.57 -22.40
CA TRP A 306 -9.56 20.74 -23.59
C TRP A 306 -10.75 19.77 -23.47
N GLY A 307 -11.60 19.93 -22.44
CA GLY A 307 -12.90 19.26 -22.33
C GLY A 307 -12.90 17.86 -21.69
N HIS A 308 -11.80 17.41 -21.07
CA HIS A 308 -11.77 16.09 -20.43
C HIS A 308 -11.29 16.15 -18.97
N ASN A 309 -12.24 15.98 -18.03
CA ASN A 309 -11.97 15.79 -16.61
C ASN A 309 -12.12 14.30 -16.24
N PRO A 310 -11.03 13.55 -16.02
CA PRO A 310 -11.14 12.17 -15.57
C PRO A 310 -11.46 12.06 -14.07
N LEU A 311 -11.16 13.09 -13.26
CA LEU A 311 -11.27 13.05 -11.80
C LEU A 311 -12.74 13.04 -11.34
N LYS A 312 -13.19 11.90 -10.83
CA LYS A 312 -14.49 11.72 -10.19
C LYS A 312 -14.43 12.02 -8.69
N MET A 313 -13.29 11.72 -8.05
CA MET A 313 -13.09 11.92 -6.62
C MET A 313 -11.70 12.45 -6.29
N LEU A 314 -11.68 13.50 -5.47
CA LEU A 314 -10.46 14.14 -4.97
C LEU A 314 -10.48 14.13 -3.45
N ILE A 315 -9.49 13.47 -2.84
CA ILE A 315 -9.38 13.33 -1.39
C ILE A 315 -8.19 14.19 -0.92
N PHE A 316 -8.47 15.15 -0.06
CA PHE A 316 -7.47 15.90 0.69
C PHE A 316 -7.21 15.24 2.03
N SER A 317 -5.95 14.98 2.37
CA SER A 317 -5.57 14.48 3.69
C SER A 317 -4.18 14.96 4.09
N GLY A 318 -3.87 14.87 5.38
CA GLY A 318 -2.54 15.21 5.92
C GLY A 318 -2.28 16.69 6.22
N GLU A 319 -3.07 17.63 5.68
CA GLU A 319 -2.98 19.06 6.00
C GLU A 319 -4.36 19.72 6.08
N ILE A 320 -4.40 20.96 6.55
CA ILE A 320 -5.63 21.76 6.59
C ILE A 320 -6.02 22.17 5.16
N LEU A 321 -7.21 21.74 4.73
CA LEU A 321 -7.83 22.26 3.50
C LEU A 321 -8.44 23.65 3.76
N SER A 322 -7.81 24.70 3.24
CA SER A 322 -8.37 26.04 3.33
C SER A 322 -9.63 26.19 2.48
N ILE A 323 -10.60 26.99 2.96
CA ILE A 323 -11.83 27.29 2.21
C ILE A 323 -11.52 27.96 0.87
N LEU A 324 -10.48 28.81 0.81
CA LEU A 324 -10.04 29.48 -0.41
C LEU A 324 -9.55 28.48 -1.46
N LEU A 325 -8.71 27.52 -1.05
CA LEU A 325 -8.25 26.46 -1.94
C LEU A 325 -9.43 25.60 -2.41
N TRP A 326 -10.30 25.18 -1.49
CA TRP A 326 -11.49 24.40 -1.84
C TRP A 326 -12.36 25.12 -2.90
N LYS A 327 -12.64 26.42 -2.73
CA LYS A 327 -13.42 27.21 -3.70
C LYS A 327 -12.75 27.25 -5.08
N ARG A 328 -11.43 27.41 -5.14
CA ARG A 328 -10.68 27.42 -6.41
C ARG A 328 -10.74 26.07 -7.10
N VAL A 329 -10.52 24.98 -6.35
CA VAL A 329 -10.59 23.62 -6.86
C VAL A 329 -11.99 23.31 -7.37
N HIS A 330 -13.03 23.60 -6.59
CA HIS A 330 -14.43 23.36 -6.98
C HIS A 330 -14.84 24.15 -8.22
N LYS A 331 -14.31 25.37 -8.42
CA LYS A 331 -14.56 26.16 -9.63
C LYS A 331 -13.99 25.48 -10.89
N ILE A 332 -12.85 24.83 -10.78
CA ILE A 332 -12.14 24.17 -11.90
C ILE A 332 -12.64 22.74 -12.11
N LEU A 333 -13.02 22.05 -11.03
CA LEU A 333 -13.44 20.66 -10.99
C LEU A 333 -14.89 20.55 -10.46
N SER A 334 -15.84 21.21 -11.12
CA SER A 334 -17.22 21.34 -10.62
C SER A 334 -17.99 20.02 -10.52
N GLU A 335 -17.58 19.00 -11.27
CA GLU A 335 -18.19 17.67 -11.28
C GLU A 335 -17.46 16.67 -10.37
N THR A 336 -16.31 17.04 -9.81
CA THR A 336 -15.50 16.16 -8.97
C THR A 336 -15.98 16.22 -7.53
N THR A 337 -16.20 15.05 -6.93
CA THR A 337 -16.48 14.96 -5.48
C THR A 337 -15.22 15.26 -4.69
N ILE A 338 -15.21 16.36 -3.93
CA ILE A 338 -14.10 16.75 -3.07
C ILE A 338 -14.34 16.28 -1.63
N VAL A 339 -13.37 15.57 -1.06
CA VAL A 339 -13.44 14.99 0.28
C VAL A 339 -12.29 15.53 1.11
N ASN A 340 -12.58 16.10 2.28
CA ASN A 340 -11.56 16.42 3.27
C ASN A 340 -11.50 15.29 4.30
N LEU A 341 -10.42 14.53 4.29
CA LEU A 341 -10.24 13.37 5.12
C LEU A 341 -9.26 13.68 6.25
N TYR A 342 -9.76 13.64 7.48
CA TYR A 342 -8.94 13.80 8.67
C TYR A 342 -8.68 12.46 9.36
N GLY A 343 -7.44 12.25 9.79
CA GLY A 343 -7.02 11.11 10.58
C GLY A 343 -5.59 11.26 11.06
N THR A 344 -5.26 10.55 12.13
CA THR A 344 -3.87 10.39 12.59
C THR A 344 -3.48 8.92 12.48
N THR A 345 -2.19 8.63 12.34
CA THR A 345 -1.68 7.26 12.26
C THR A 345 -2.02 6.45 13.51
N GLU A 346 -2.07 7.11 14.68
CA GLU A 346 -2.23 6.52 16.02
C GLU A 346 -3.61 5.94 16.33
N VAL A 347 -4.63 6.19 15.50
CA VAL A 347 -5.97 5.67 15.77
C VAL A 347 -5.97 4.16 15.51
N LYS A 348 -5.87 3.36 16.60
CA LYS A 348 -5.74 1.89 16.61
C LYS A 348 -6.83 1.14 15.81
N LYS A 349 -7.98 1.79 15.67
CA LYS A 349 -8.99 1.53 14.64
C LYS A 349 -8.79 2.69 13.69
N LEU A 350 -8.47 2.51 12.41
CA LEU A 350 -8.44 3.62 11.46
C LEU A 350 -9.85 4.20 11.31
N THR A 351 -10.28 4.95 12.34
CA THR A 351 -11.49 5.74 12.37
C THR A 351 -11.08 7.02 11.69
N ALA A 352 -11.34 7.09 10.39
CA ALA A 352 -11.30 8.37 9.71
C ALA A 352 -12.48 9.19 10.25
N CYS A 353 -12.18 10.33 10.90
CA CYS A 353 -13.20 11.37 11.04
C CYS A 353 -13.31 12.04 9.68
N VAL A 354 -14.33 11.67 8.93
CA VAL A 354 -14.56 12.23 7.60
C VAL A 354 -15.46 13.44 7.78
N SER A 355 -14.86 14.62 7.68
CA SER A 355 -15.62 15.84 7.44
C SER A 355 -15.85 15.96 5.95
N TYR A 356 -16.95 15.40 5.45
CA TYR A 356 -17.34 15.64 4.07
C TYR A 356 -18.11 16.97 4.00
N TYR A 357 -17.72 17.82 3.06
CA TYR A 357 -18.54 18.95 2.62
C TYR A 357 -19.21 18.52 1.32
N VAL A 358 -20.35 17.83 1.41
CA VAL A 358 -21.32 17.88 0.33
C VAL A 358 -22.07 19.17 0.62
N ILE A 359 -21.68 20.28 -0.01
CA ILE A 359 -22.50 21.48 -0.03
C ILE A 359 -23.38 21.35 -1.26
N PRO A 360 -24.66 20.91 -1.14
CA PRO A 360 -25.59 21.11 -2.24
C PRO A 360 -25.78 22.62 -2.35
N SER A 361 -25.32 23.22 -3.44
CA SER A 361 -25.80 24.51 -3.98
C SER A 361 -26.32 25.52 -2.94
N LEU A 362 -25.53 25.84 -1.91
CA LEU A 362 -25.90 26.79 -0.85
C LEU A 362 -25.08 28.06 -0.98
N PHE A 363 -25.02 28.60 -2.21
CA PHE A 363 -24.71 29.99 -2.50
C PHE A 363 -25.34 30.31 -3.87
N HIS A 364 -26.67 30.53 -3.85
CA HIS A 364 -27.30 31.41 -4.84
C HIS A 364 -27.38 32.81 -4.25
#